data_AF-A0A1G1XW46-F1
#
_entry.id   AF-A0A1G1XW46-F1
#
_cell.length_a   1.000
_cell.length_b   1.000
_cell.length_c   1.000
_cell.angle_alpha   90.00
_cell.angle_beta   90.00
_cell.angle_gamma   90.00
#
_symmetry.space_group_name_H-M   'P 1'
#
loop_
_entity.id
_entity.type
_entity.pdbx_description
1 polymer ?
#
loop_
_entity_poly.entity_id
_entity_poly.type
_entity_poly.pdbx_seq_one_letter_code
_entity_poly.pdbx_strand_id
1 'polypeptide(L)' 'MSTQTAEKIYKEMKALRRETEALRELVFLIVKDPEGEYRDSFVRRILKKAHAKSQFSFTNQNEFLKQIAS' A
#
# COMPACT_ATOMS: atom_id res chain seq x y z
N MET A 1 -35.14 -12.52 39.36
CA MET A 1 -35.26 -11.44 38.36
C MET A 1 -33.96 -10.67 38.13
N SER A 2 -32.76 -11.30 38.24
CA SER A 2 -31.49 -10.57 38.07
C SER A 2 -30.48 -11.23 37.12
N THR A 3 -30.47 -12.57 37.02
CA THR A 3 -29.48 -13.31 36.21
C THR A 3 -29.75 -13.23 34.71
N GLN A 4 -31.00 -13.40 34.27
CA GLN A 4 -31.38 -13.27 32.84
C GLN A 4 -31.07 -11.88 32.28
N THR A 5 -31.23 -10.83 33.07
CA THR A 5 -30.93 -9.46 32.66
C THR A 5 -29.43 -9.26 32.52
N ALA A 6 -28.64 -9.80 33.46
CA ALA A 6 -27.18 -9.73 33.40
C ALA A 6 -26.60 -10.50 32.21
N GLU A 7 -27.13 -11.69 31.90
CA GLU A 7 -26.72 -12.48 30.74
C GLU A 7 -27.04 -11.77 29.42
N LYS A 8 -28.21 -11.14 29.33
CA LYS A 8 -28.61 -10.35 28.16
C LYS A 8 -27.67 -9.15 27.96
N ILE A 9 -27.39 -8.41 29.02
CA ILE A 9 -26.44 -7.28 28.99
C ILE A 9 -25.05 -7.75 28.55
N TYR A 10 -24.56 -8.87 29.10
CA TYR A 10 -23.25 -9.41 28.73
C TYR A 10 -23.18 -9.79 27.23
N LYS A 11 -24.25 -10.40 26.71
CA LYS A 11 -24.35 -10.76 25.29
C LYS A 11 -24.32 -9.53 24.38
N GLU A 12 -25.06 -8.48 24.75
CA GLU A 12 -25.09 -7.21 24.01
C GLU A 12 -23.73 -6.50 24.06
N MET A 13 -23.08 -6.45 25.23
CA MET A 13 -21.72 -5.91 25.40
C MET A 13 -20.69 -6.66 24.53
N LYS A 14 -20.79 -7.99 24.45
CA LYS A 14 -19.90 -8.81 23.63
C LYS A 14 -20.12 -8.58 22.13
N ALA A 15 -21.36 -8.38 21.70
CA ALA A 15 -21.67 -8.03 20.31
C ALA A 15 -21.11 -6.65 19.96
N LEU A 16 -21.36 -5.66 20.82
CA LEU A 16 -20.89 -4.29 20.64
C LEU A 16 -19.36 -4.22 20.55
N ARG A 17 -18.64 -4.98 21.39
CA ARG A 17 -17.18 -5.05 21.35
C ARG A 17 -16.65 -5.55 20.00
N ARG A 18 -17.28 -6.60 19.45
CA ARG A 18 -16.91 -7.15 18.13
C ARG A 18 -17.14 -6.14 17.01
N GLU A 19 -18.26 -5.42 17.04
CA GLU A 19 -18.56 -4.37 16.07
C GLU A 19 -17.54 -3.22 16.16
N THR A 20 -17.17 -2.79 17.37
CA THR A 20 -16.16 -1.75 17.56
C THR A 20 -14.76 -2.18 17.11
N GLU A 21 -14.39 -3.45 17.30
CA GLU A 21 -13.13 -4.00 16.81
C GLU A 21 -13.10 -4.02 15.27
N ALA A 22 -14.17 -4.47 14.62
CA ALA A 22 -14.28 -4.47 13.16
C ALA A 22 -14.25 -3.05 12.57
N LEU A 23 -14.95 -2.09 13.19
CA LEU A 23 -14.91 -0.68 12.75
C LEU A 23 -13.51 -0.07 12.91
N ARG A 24 -12.80 -0.41 13.99
CA ARG A 24 -11.42 0.03 14.21
C ARG A 24 -10.49 -0.51 13.12
N GLU A 25 -10.60 -1.79 12.77
CA GLU A 25 -9.83 -2.40 11.69
C GLU A 25 -10.12 -1.76 10.33
N LEU A 26 -11.39 -1.47 10.03
CA LEU A 26 -11.78 -0.78 8.79
C LEU A 26 -11.16 0.62 8.68
N VAL A 27 -11.13 1.38 9.78
CA VAL A 27 -10.48 2.70 9.81
C VAL A 27 -8.98 2.58 9.53
N PHE A 28 -8.30 1.57 10.08
CA PHE A 28 -6.86 1.37 9.81
C PHE A 28 -6.57 0.85 8.39
N LEU A 29 -7.50 0.12 7.77
CA LEU A 29 -7.41 -0.24 6.35
C LEU A 29 -7.46 0.99 5.43
N ILE A 30 -8.21 2.03 5.79
CA ILE A 30 -8.24 3.29 5.03
C ILE A 30 -6.93 4.08 5.21
N VAL A 31 -6.26 3.94 6.36
CA VAL A 31 -4.96 4.60 6.63
C VAL A 31 -3.80 3.90 5.90
N LYS A 32 -3.86 2.58 5.75
CA LYS A 32 -2.88 1.81 4.96
C LYS A 32 -3.32 1.78 3.51
N ASP A 33 -2.86 2.73 2.72
CA ASP A 33 -3.01 2.69 1.27
C ASP A 33 -2.35 1.40 0.72
N PRO A 34 -3.12 0.41 0.23
CA PRO A 34 -2.56 -0.83 -0.31
C PRO A 34 -1.79 -0.60 -1.62
N GLU A 35 -2.02 0.53 -2.31
CA GLU A 35 -1.31 0.95 -3.52
C GLU A 35 -0.26 2.05 -3.25
N GLY A 36 -0.34 2.74 -2.11
CA GLY A 36 0.34 4.02 -1.87
C GLY A 36 1.76 3.96 -1.32
N GLU A 37 2.17 2.84 -0.73
CA GLU A 37 3.55 2.69 -0.25
C GLU A 37 4.40 1.99 -1.31
N TYR A 38 4.80 2.74 -2.35
CA TYR A 38 5.90 2.30 -3.19
C TYR A 38 7.09 1.96 -2.30
N ARG A 39 7.64 0.75 -2.47
CA ARG A 39 8.83 0.34 -1.71
C ARG A 39 9.90 1.43 -1.81
N ASP A 40 10.30 2.00 -0.68
CA ASP A 40 11.31 3.07 -0.64
C ASP A 40 12.57 2.75 -1.44
N SER A 41 13.02 1.50 -1.37
CA SER A 41 14.16 1.01 -2.14
C SER A 41 13.93 1.05 -3.65
N PHE A 42 12.71 0.76 -4.10
CA PHE A 42 12.30 0.87 -5.50
C PHE A 42 12.29 2.34 -5.93
N VAL A 43 11.64 3.23 -5.17
CA VAL A 43 11.57 4.66 -5.47
C VAL A 43 12.97 5.27 -5.59
N ARG A 44 13.83 5.03 -4.59
CA ARG A 44 15.22 5.52 -4.58
C ARG A 44 16.01 5.00 -5.78
N ARG A 45 15.82 3.73 -6.16
CA ARG A 45 16.50 3.13 -7.32
C ARG A 45 16.07 3.77 -8.63
N ILE A 46 14.78 4.02 -8.81
CA ILE A 46 14.25 4.64 -10.02
C ILE A 46 14.69 6.10 -10.10
N LEU A 47 14.55 6.88 -9.03
CA LEU A 47 15.01 8.27 -8.99
C LEU A 47 16.52 8.38 -9.27
N LYS A 48 17.34 7.50 -8.69
CA LYS A 48 18.78 7.47 -8.97
C LYS A 48 19.08 7.25 -10.46
N LYS A 49 18.31 6.40 -11.15
CA LYS A 49 18.47 6.18 -12.59
C LYS A 49 17.93 7.35 -13.42
N ALA A 50 16.80 7.94 -13.03
CA ALA A 50 16.19 9.07 -13.73
C ALA A 50 17.07 10.32 -13.70
N HIS A 51 17.76 10.56 -12.59
CA HIS A 51 18.72 11.67 -12.45
C HIS A 51 20.12 11.36 -12.99
N ALA A 52 20.41 10.12 -13.38
CA ALA A 52 21.70 9.79 -13.96
C ALA A 52 21.82 10.37 -15.38
N LYS A 53 23.02 10.82 -15.73
CA LYS A 53 23.32 11.27 -17.10
C LYS A 53 23.07 10.10 -18.06
N SER A 54 22.39 10.37 -19.18
CA SER A 54 22.16 9.34 -20.18
C SER A 54 23.50 8.76 -20.66
N GLN A 55 23.62 7.44 -20.57
CA GLN A 55 24.82 6.74 -21.02
C GLN A 55 24.95 6.77 -22.55
N PHE A 56 23.80 6.82 -23.23
CA PHE A 56 23.71 6.92 -24.67
C PHE A 56 22.76 8.05 -25.04
N SER A 57 23.18 8.85 -26.00
CA SER A 57 22.36 9.87 -26.63
C SER A 57 22.43 9.61 -28.12
N PHE A 58 21.30 9.25 -28.72
CA PHE A 58 21.21 8.97 -30.14
C PHE A 58 20.62 10.19 -30.83
N THR A 59 21.39 10.77 -31.74
CA THR A 59 20.94 11.96 -32.49
C THR A 59 20.31 11.58 -33.82
N ASN A 60 20.57 10.36 -34.29
CA ASN A 60 19.99 9.83 -35.51
C ASN A 60 19.51 8.38 -35.33
N GLN A 61 18.58 7.97 -36.18
CA GLN A 61 17.95 6.65 -36.13
C GLN A 61 18.97 5.51 -36.39
N ASN A 62 19.94 5.74 -37.26
CA ASN A 62 20.91 4.72 -37.66
C ASN A 62 21.89 4.37 -36.52
N GLU A 63 22.30 5.33 -35.69
CA GLU A 63 23.11 5.12 -34.48
C GLU A 63 22.37 4.25 -33.46
N PHE A 64 21.08 4.52 -33.26
CA PHE A 64 20.24 3.73 -32.37
C PHE A 64 20.10 2.28 -32.83
N LEU A 65 19.79 2.09 -34.13
CA LEU A 65 19.61 0.76 -34.70
C LEU A 65 20.90 -0.09 -34.65
N LYS A 66 22.07 0.52 -34.82
CA LYS A 66 23.36 -0.17 -34.67
C LYS A 66 23.60 -0.68 -33.25
N GLN A 67 23.15 0.05 -32.23
CA GLN A 67 23.30 -0.37 -30.83
C GLN A 67 22.38 -1.55 -30.47
N ILE A 68 21.19 -1.61 -31.06
CA ILE A 68 20.21 -2.69 -30.80
C ILE A 68 20.54 -3.97 -31.56
N ALA A 69 21.12 -3.84 -32.75
CA ALA A 69 21.45 -4.99 -33.59
C ALA A 69 22.76 -5.71 -33.18
N SER A 70 23.50 -5.17 -32.20
CA SER A 70 24.72 -5.78 -31.62
C SER A 70 24.39 -6.65 -30.41
#